data_AF-A0A520ABM8-F1
#
_entry.id   AF-A0A520ABM8-F1
#
_cell.length_a   1.000
_cell.length_b   1.000
_cell.length_c   1.000
_cell.angle_alpha   90.00
_cell.angle_beta   90.00
_cell.angle_gamma   90.00
#
_symmetry.space_group_name_H-M   'P 1'
#
loop_
_entity.id
_entity.type
_entity.pdbx_description
1 polymer ?
#
loop_
_entity_poly.entity_id
_entity_poly.type
_entity_poly.pdbx_seq_one_letter_code
_entity_poly.pdbx_strand_id
1 'polypeptide(L)'
;MFPSELFDEFAWNMMLHLFVGLANNELMTERALIEKAGASENAGRRWIEHLVKDGQVAERRDDDDVILTTGAITQLRIFLDEVLNRSDTPVRE
;
A
#
# COMPACT_ATOMS: atom_id res chain seq x y z
N MET A 1 9.96 -0.05 9.88
CA MET A 1 10.49 1.00 8.97
C MET A 1 10.21 0.54 7.56
N PHE A 2 9.52 1.34 6.76
CA PHE A 2 9.22 0.97 5.36
C PHE A 2 10.50 1.03 4.50
N PRO A 3 10.72 0.09 3.58
CA PRO A 3 11.84 0.15 2.64
C PRO A 3 11.78 1.41 1.78
N SER A 4 12.93 2.00 1.44
CA SER A 4 12.97 3.18 0.57
C SER A 4 12.38 2.91 -0.83
N GLU A 5 12.43 1.66 -1.27
CA GLU A 5 11.87 1.17 -2.54
C GLU A 5 10.33 1.19 -2.54
N LEU A 6 9.68 1.20 -1.37
CA LEU A 6 8.23 1.32 -1.25
C LEU A 6 7.71 2.70 -1.67
N PHE A 7 8.57 3.72 -1.62
CA PHE A 7 8.22 5.08 -2.07
C PHE A 7 8.33 5.26 -3.59
N ASP A 8 8.52 4.17 -4.34
CA ASP A 8 8.21 4.15 -5.76
C ASP A 8 6.70 4.46 -5.94
N GLU A 9 6.39 5.29 -6.94
CA GLU A 9 5.04 5.81 -7.19
C GLU A 9 4.01 4.67 -7.29
N PHE A 10 4.40 3.52 -7.86
CA PHE A 10 3.49 2.39 -8.03
C PHE A 10 3.26 1.60 -6.75
N ALA A 11 4.33 1.27 -6.01
CA ALA A 11 4.22 0.48 -4.79
C ALA A 11 3.45 1.22 -3.69
N TRP A 12 3.72 2.52 -3.56
CA TRP A 12 3.00 3.39 -2.64
C TRP A 12 1.52 3.51 -3.00
N ASN A 13 1.20 3.76 -4.27
CA ASN A 13 -0.20 3.85 -4.73
C ASN A 13 -0.96 2.54 -4.49
N MET A 14 -0.33 1.39 -4.70
CA MET A 14 -0.94 0.09 -4.38
C MET A 14 -1.28 -0.02 -2.89
N MET A 15 -0.34 0.29 -2.01
CA MET A 15 -0.55 0.25 -0.56
C MET A 15 -1.71 1.17 -0.12
N LEU A 16 -1.77 2.38 -0.68
CA LEU A 16 -2.85 3.33 -0.40
C LEU A 16 -4.20 2.83 -0.90
N HIS A 17 -4.27 2.29 -2.11
CA HIS A 17 -5.53 1.75 -2.65
C HIS A 17 -6.05 0.59 -1.79
N LEU A 18 -5.17 -0.31 -1.34
CA LEU A 18 -5.55 -1.39 -0.44
C LEU A 18 -6.00 -0.88 0.94
N PHE A 19 -5.33 0.14 1.46
CA PHE A 19 -5.70 0.73 2.75
C PHE A 19 -7.05 1.46 2.70
N VAL A 20 -7.31 2.21 1.64
CA VAL A 20 -8.60 2.88 1.42
C VAL A 20 -9.71 1.85 1.16
N GLY A 21 -9.43 0.82 0.36
CA GLY A 21 -10.35 -0.29 0.12
C GLY A 21 -10.72 -0.98 1.43
N LEU A 22 -9.73 -1.28 2.27
CA LEU A 22 -9.96 -1.84 3.61
C LEU A 22 -10.88 -0.94 4.47
N ALA A 23 -10.67 0.38 4.46
CA ALA A 23 -11.52 1.31 5.21
C ALA A 23 -12.99 1.32 4.71
N ASN A 24 -13.20 1.03 3.43
CA ASN A 24 -14.52 0.88 2.82
C ASN A 24 -15.06 -0.56 2.84
N ASN A 25 -14.32 -1.51 3.45
CA ASN A 25 -14.61 -2.94 3.42
C ASN A 25 -14.73 -3.51 1.99
N GLU A 26 -13.92 -2.98 1.08
CA GLU A 26 -13.77 -3.41 -0.32
C GLU A 26 -12.51 -4.29 -0.45
N LEU A 27 -12.68 -5.48 -1.01
CA LEU A 27 -11.58 -6.35 -1.42
C LEU A 27 -11.17 -6.02 -2.86
N MET A 28 -9.87 -6.11 -3.14
CA MET A 28 -9.32 -5.82 -4.46
C MET A 28 -8.54 -7.02 -4.96
N THR A 29 -8.86 -7.48 -6.17
CA THR A 29 -8.06 -8.49 -6.86
C THR A 29 -6.74 -7.89 -7.33
N GLU A 30 -5.76 -8.75 -7.60
CA GLU A 30 -4.47 -8.38 -8.18
C GLU A 30 -4.63 -7.43 -9.37
N ARG A 31 -5.42 -7.85 -10.36
CA ARG A 31 -5.62 -7.09 -11.59
C ARG A 31 -6.21 -5.72 -11.33
N ALA A 32 -7.23 -5.65 -10.46
CA ALA A 32 -7.86 -4.38 -10.10
C ALA A 32 -6.86 -3.45 -9.40
N LEU A 33 -6.00 -3.97 -8.52
CA LEU A 33 -4.97 -3.20 -7.84
C LEU A 33 -3.94 -2.62 -8.82
N ILE A 34 -3.46 -3.45 -9.74
CA ILE A 34 -2.47 -3.04 -10.76
C ILE A 34 -3.06 -1.97 -11.68
N GLU A 35 -4.28 -2.18 -12.16
CA GLU A 35 -5.01 -1.22 -13.00
C GLU A 35 -5.19 0.12 -12.26
N LYS A 36 -5.58 0.10 -10.98
CA LYS A 36 -5.76 1.34 -10.19
C LYS A 36 -4.46 2.07 -9.89
N ALA A 37 -3.38 1.33 -9.63
CA ALA A 37 -2.06 1.91 -9.40
C ALA A 37 -1.43 2.49 -10.68
N GLY A 38 -2.02 2.26 -11.86
CA GLY A 38 -1.49 2.75 -13.14
C GLY A 38 -0.20 2.03 -13.58
N ALA A 39 0.09 0.87 -13.00
CA ALA A 39 1.27 0.09 -13.33
C ALA A 39 0.99 -0.87 -14.51
N SER A 40 2.03 -1.23 -15.25
CA SER A 40 1.93 -2.36 -16.19
C SER A 40 1.75 -3.68 -15.42
N GLU A 41 1.07 -4.67 -16.00
CA GLU A 41 0.81 -5.98 -15.36
C GLU A 41 2.09 -6.63 -14.83
N ASN A 42 3.16 -6.63 -15.62
CA ASN A 42 4.46 -7.19 -15.24
C ASN A 42 5.16 -6.43 -14.11
N ALA A 43 5.00 -5.10 -14.05
CA ALA A 43 5.58 -4.30 -12.98
C ALA A 43 4.76 -4.45 -11.69
N GLY A 44 3.43 -4.45 -11.82
CA GLY A 44 2.52 -4.58 -10.70
C GLY A 44 2.63 -5.94 -10.00
N ARG A 45 2.71 -7.04 -10.76
CA ARG A 45 2.95 -8.38 -10.21
C ARG A 45 4.27 -8.45 -9.44
N ARG A 46 5.36 -7.88 -9.98
CA ARG A 46 6.66 -7.82 -9.28
C ARG A 46 6.57 -7.05 -7.97
N TRP A 47 5.87 -5.92 -7.97
CA TRP A 47 5.68 -5.12 -6.76
C TRP A 47 4.86 -5.86 -5.71
N ILE A 48 3.79 -6.52 -6.13
CA ILE A 48 3.00 -7.39 -5.25
C ILE A 48 3.86 -8.50 -4.63
N GLU A 49 4.64 -9.21 -5.44
CA GLU A 49 5.53 -10.28 -4.94
C GLU A 49 6.53 -9.73 -3.93
N HIS A 50 7.05 -8.53 -4.17
CA HIS A 50 7.93 -7.83 -3.25
C HIS A 50 7.21 -7.47 -1.94
N LEU A 51 6.00 -6.91 -2.01
CA LEU A 51 5.18 -6.58 -0.84
C LEU A 51 4.80 -7.81 0.00
N VAL A 52 4.59 -8.95 -0.64
CA VAL A 52 4.36 -10.24 0.05
C VAL A 52 5.63 -10.69 0.77
N LYS A 53 6.78 -10.64 0.10
CA LYS A 53 8.08 -10.98 0.72
C LYS A 53 8.40 -10.10 1.92
N ASP A 54 8.03 -8.82 1.85
CA ASP A 54 8.24 -7.85 2.93
C ASP A 54 7.17 -7.91 4.04
N GLY A 55 6.25 -8.88 3.95
CA GLY A 55 5.17 -9.07 4.92
C GLY A 55 4.16 -7.92 4.97
N GLN A 56 4.12 -7.08 3.93
CA GLN A 56 3.17 -5.98 3.82
C GLN A 56 1.81 -6.46 3.30
N VAL A 57 1.83 -7.42 2.38
CA VAL A 57 0.66 -8.09 1.82
C VAL A 57 0.64 -9.54 2.31
N ALA A 58 -0.55 -10.06 2.61
CA ALA A 58 -0.70 -11.46 3.02
C ALA A 58 -0.32 -12.41 1.88
N GLU A 59 0.19 -13.60 2.22
CA GLU A 59 0.42 -14.66 1.23
C GLU A 59 -0.89 -14.98 0.52
N ARG A 60 -0.83 -15.07 -0.80
CA ARG A 60 -1.99 -15.30 -1.65
C ARG A 60 -1.62 -16.11 -2.90
N ARG A 61 -2.63 -16.52 -3.65
CA ARG A 61 -2.45 -17.12 -4.98
C ARG A 61 -2.62 -16.06 -6.07
N ASP A 62 -2.16 -16.37 -7.27
CA ASP A 62 -2.42 -15.55 -8.47
C ASP A 62 -3.93 -15.36 -8.65
N ASP A 63 -4.36 -14.15 -9.04
CA ASP A 63 -5.76 -13.72 -9.18
C ASP A 63 -6.61 -13.72 -7.89
N ASP A 64 -6.00 -13.97 -6.73
CA ASP A 64 -6.67 -13.89 -5.43
C ASP A 64 -6.78 -12.43 -4.94
N ASP A 65 -7.59 -12.24 -3.90
CA ASP A 65 -7.74 -10.93 -3.26
C ASP A 65 -6.44 -10.50 -2.59
N VAL A 66 -6.06 -9.25 -2.82
CA VAL A 66 -4.87 -8.65 -2.23
C VAL A 66 -5.27 -7.98 -0.92
N ILE A 67 -4.69 -8.46 0.18
CA ILE A 67 -5.03 -7.98 1.52
C ILE A 67 -3.75 -7.54 2.22
N LEU A 68 -3.79 -6.36 2.85
CA LEU A 68 -2.71 -5.89 3.70
C LEU A 68 -2.63 -6.72 4.99
N THR A 69 -1.42 -6.99 5.46
CA THR A 69 -1.25 -7.61 6.77
C THR A 69 -1.61 -6.61 7.88
N THR A 70 -2.00 -7.12 9.05
CA THR A 70 -2.28 -6.26 10.22
C THR A 70 -1.08 -5.38 10.59
N GLY A 71 0.14 -5.88 10.41
CA GLY A 71 1.36 -5.11 10.62
C GLY A 71 1.48 -3.94 9.67
N ALA A 72 1.25 -4.18 8.37
CA ALA A 72 1.26 -3.15 7.33
C ALA A 72 0.23 -2.05 7.58
N ILE A 73 -1.00 -2.44 7.92
CA ILE A 73 -2.10 -1.51 8.24
C ILE A 73 -1.71 -0.62 9.42
N THR A 74 -1.15 -1.20 10.47
CA THR A 74 -0.73 -0.47 11.67
C THR A 74 0.38 0.53 11.35
N GLN A 75 1.41 0.10 10.61
CA GLN A 75 2.52 0.97 10.23
C GLN A 75 2.08 2.10 9.29
N LEU A 76 1.21 1.81 8.32
CA LEU A 76 0.70 2.80 7.38
C LEU A 76 -0.15 3.85 8.10
N ARG A 77 -0.98 3.42 9.06
CA ARG A 77 -1.76 4.35 9.89
C ARG A 77 -0.87 5.26 10.72
N ILE A 78 0.14 4.72 11.42
CA ILE A 78 1.10 5.51 12.19
C ILE A 78 1.79 6.54 11.28
N PHE A 79 2.27 6.10 10.11
CA PHE A 79 2.93 6.98 9.16
C PHE A 79 2.02 8.11 8.66
N LEU A 80 0.79 7.80 8.26
CA LEU A 80 -0.17 8.81 7.80
C LEU A 80 -0.53 9.79 8.92
N ASP A 81 -0.75 9.29 10.15
CA ASP A 81 -1.01 10.13 11.31
C ASP A 81 0.18 11.07 11.61
N GLU A 82 1.43 10.58 11.49
CA GLU A 82 2.64 11.41 11.66
C GLU A 82 2.78 12.49 10.58
N VAL A 83 2.51 12.16 9.31
CA VAL A 83 2.57 13.12 8.20
C VAL A 83 1.49 14.20 8.32
N LEU A 84 0.27 13.80 8.68
CA LEU A 84 -0.84 14.73 8.90
C LEU A 84 -0.56 15.65 10.10
N ASN A 85 -0.07 15.10 11.21
CA ASN A 85 0.25 15.89 12.41
C ASN A 85 1.45 16.83 12.22
N ARG A 86 2.40 16.52 11.33
CA ARG A 86 3.49 17.44 10.97
C ARG A 86 3.01 18.65 10.16
N SER A 87 1.92 18.47 9.40
CA SER A 87 1.33 19.52 8.56
C SER A 87 0.65 20.63 9.38
N ASP A 88 0.41 20.40 10.68
CA ASP A 88 -0.15 21.37 11.63
C ASP A 88 0.90 22.25 12.32
N THR A 89 2.18 22.18 11.92
CA THR A 89 3.18 23.10 12.48
C THR A 89 2.92 24.50 11.89
N PRO A 90 2.47 25.50 12.68
CA PRO A 90 2.31 26.84 12.15
C PRO A 90 3.71 27.35 11.80
N VAL A 91 3.89 27.76 10.54
CA VAL A 91 5.05 28.54 10.14
C VAL A 91 5.05 29.78 11.02
N ARG A 92 5.95 29.83 11.99
CA ARG A 92 6.16 31.04 12.79
C ARG A 92 6.88 32.04 11.89
N GLU A 93 6.15 33.08 11.49
CA GLU A 93 6.71 34.32 10.91
C GLU A 93 7.63 35.04 11.90
#